data_AF-K0K6H8-F1
#
_entry.id   AF-K0K6H8-F1
#
_cell.length_a   1.000
_cell.length_b   1.000
_cell.length_c   1.000
_cell.angle_alpha   90.00
_cell.angle_beta   90.00
_cell.angle_gamma   90.00
#
_symmetry.space_group_name_H-M   'P 1'
#
loop_
_entity.id
_entity.type
_entity.pdbx_description
1 polymer ?
#
loop_
_entity_poly.entity_id
_entity_poly.type
_entity_poly.pdbx_seq_one_letter_code
_entity_poly.pdbx_strand_id
1 'polypeptide(L)'
;MGGQVAVGRFALLIGTNAYADPAYPQLWSPVDDVRRLAAVLRDPDLGGFEVTSCVDRPASEVRYEVAGIAADKRAEDTVLVYISGPRAARP
;
A
#
# COMPACT_ATOMS: atom_id res chain seq x y z
N MET A 1 -24.01 11.75 -25.19
CA MET A 1 -22.84 12.24 -24.44
C MET A 1 -22.46 11.17 -23.42
N GLY A 2 -21.61 10.22 -23.81
CA GLY A 2 -21.04 9.25 -22.87
C GLY A 2 -19.95 9.97 -22.10
N GLY A 3 -20.27 10.42 -20.88
CA GLY A 3 -19.24 10.90 -19.97
C GLY A 3 -18.32 9.71 -19.70
N GLN A 4 -17.07 9.80 -20.12
CA GLN A 4 -16.04 8.86 -19.71
C GLN A 4 -15.95 8.99 -18.19
N VAL A 5 -16.57 8.08 -17.47
CA VAL A 5 -16.44 7.99 -16.02
C VAL A 5 -14.97 7.70 -15.78
N ALA A 6 -14.26 8.63 -15.14
CA ALA A 6 -12.88 8.41 -14.80
C ALA A 6 -12.81 7.22 -13.84
N VAL A 7 -12.28 6.10 -14.32
CA VAL A 7 -12.03 4.91 -13.51
C VAL A 7 -10.96 5.26 -12.49
N GLY A 8 -11.30 5.16 -11.21
CA GLY A 8 -10.39 5.43 -10.11
C GLY A 8 -9.46 4.25 -9.87
N ARG A 9 -8.18 4.55 -9.66
CA ARG A 9 -7.16 3.57 -9.28
C ARG A 9 -6.69 3.92 -7.88
N PHE A 10 -6.78 3.00 -6.94
CA PHE A 10 -6.47 3.23 -5.53
C PHE A 10 -5.47 2.18 -5.07
N ALA A 11 -4.47 2.58 -4.30
CA ALA A 11 -3.46 1.67 -3.78
C ALA A 11 -3.25 1.88 -2.28
N LEU A 12 -3.26 0.79 -1.51
CA LEU A 12 -2.91 0.77 -0.10
C LEU A 12 -1.61 0.00 0.08
N LEU A 13 -0.57 0.70 0.51
CA LEU A 13 0.74 0.12 0.81
C LEU A 13 0.87 -0.03 2.32
N ILE A 14 1.02 -1.26 2.80
CA ILE A 14 1.18 -1.58 4.21
C ILE A 14 2.61 -2.09 4.41
N GLY A 15 3.38 -1.40 5.25
CA GLY A 15 4.74 -1.78 5.61
C GLY A 15 4.87 -1.96 7.11
N THR A 16 5.38 -3.10 7.56
CA THR A 16 5.71 -3.34 8.97
C THR A 16 7.20 -3.58 9.14
N ASN A 17 7.89 -2.71 9.87
CA ASN A 17 9.30 -2.85 10.19
C ASN A 17 9.47 -3.64 11.50
N ALA A 18 9.33 -4.96 11.44
CA ALA A 18 9.73 -5.81 12.56
C ALA A 18 11.07 -6.48 12.24
N TYR A 19 12.14 -5.68 12.14
CA TYR A 19 13.52 -6.07 12.46
C TYR A 19 14.39 -4.80 12.49
N ALA A 20 14.48 -4.15 13.65
CA ALA A 20 15.64 -3.33 13.97
C ALA A 20 16.77 -4.27 14.46
N ASP A 21 17.18 -5.22 13.64
CA ASP A 21 18.35 -6.05 13.94
C ASP A 21 19.59 -5.36 13.34
N PRO A 22 20.50 -4.81 14.16
CA PRO A 22 21.73 -4.19 13.68
C PRO A 22 22.69 -5.19 13.02
N ALA A 23 22.41 -6.50 13.04
CA ALA A 23 23.26 -7.53 12.47
C ALA A 23 23.09 -7.74 10.95
N TYR A 24 22.04 -7.20 10.33
CA TYR A 24 21.87 -7.25 8.88
C TYR A 24 22.09 -5.86 8.25
N PRO A 25 23.08 -5.71 7.36
CA PRO A 25 23.42 -4.41 6.78
C PRO A 25 22.30 -3.94 5.87
N GLN A 26 21.40 -3.07 6.38
CA GLN A 26 20.57 -2.07 5.69
C GLN A 26 20.15 -2.37 4.22
N LEU A 27 19.86 -3.62 3.91
CA LEU A 27 19.41 -4.07 2.60
C LEU A 27 17.92 -3.82 2.58
N TRP A 28 17.54 -2.64 2.08
CA TRP A 28 16.17 -2.23 1.82
C TRP A 28 15.28 -2.26 3.07
N SER A 29 15.22 -1.14 3.79
CA SER A 29 14.15 -0.96 4.76
C SER A 29 12.79 -1.16 4.06
N PRO A 30 11.85 -1.94 4.63
CA PRO A 30 10.49 -2.07 4.10
C PRO A 30 9.82 -0.71 3.85
N VAL A 31 10.25 0.32 4.58
CA VAL A 31 9.79 1.70 4.43
C VAL A 31 10.27 2.33 3.12
N ASP A 32 11.52 2.09 2.72
CA ASP A 32 12.07 2.62 1.46
C ASP A 32 11.47 1.92 0.24
N ASP A 33 11.19 0.62 0.35
CA ASP A 33 10.50 -0.13 -0.70
C ASP A 33 9.06 0.38 -0.89
N VAL A 34 8.30 0.53 0.21
CA VAL A 34 6.96 1.13 0.17
C VAL A 34 6.99 2.54 -0.42
N ARG A 35 7.98 3.36 -0.09
CA ARG A 35 8.11 4.73 -0.66
C ARG A 35 8.40 4.72 -2.16
N ARG A 36 9.29 3.85 -2.63
CA ARG A 36 9.61 3.74 -4.08
C ARG A 36 8.43 3.20 -4.87
N LEU A 37 7.76 2.18 -4.35
CA LEU A 37 6.55 1.64 -4.96
C LEU A 37 5.43 2.68 -4.99
N ALA A 38 5.28 3.48 -3.93
CA ALA A 38 4.32 4.58 -3.90
C ALA A 38 4.60 5.63 -4.97
N ALA A 39 5.87 5.96 -5.23
CA ALA A 39 6.23 6.94 -6.26
C ALA A 39 5.84 6.46 -7.66
N VAL A 40 6.11 5.19 -7.99
CA VAL A 40 5.75 4.58 -9.28
C VAL A 40 4.24 4.46 -9.44
N LEU A 41 3.53 4.09 -8.38
CA LEU A 41 2.07 3.94 -8.42
C LEU A 41 1.35 5.28 -8.56
N ARG A 42 1.86 6.35 -7.95
CA ARG A 42 1.29 7.72 -8.07
C ARG A 42 1.51 8.35 -9.43
N ASP A 43 2.53 7.92 -10.16
CA ASP A 43 2.86 8.47 -11.47
C ASP A 43 1.68 8.24 -12.44
N PRO A 44 1.06 9.30 -12.99
CA PRO A 44 -0.13 9.18 -13.84
C PRO A 44 0.12 8.43 -15.15
N ASP A 45 1.37 8.41 -15.63
CA ASP A 45 1.77 7.74 -16.87
C ASP A 45 2.11 6.25 -16.64
N LEU A 46 2.51 5.86 -15.42
CA LEU A 46 2.83 4.47 -15.07
C LEU A 46 1.69 3.74 -14.36
N GLY A 47 1.09 4.38 -13.34
CA GLY A 47 0.13 3.76 -12.43
C GLY A 47 -1.17 4.55 -12.31
N GLY A 48 -1.09 5.86 -12.12
CA GLY A 48 -2.24 6.75 -11.88
C GLY A 48 -3.05 6.37 -10.65
N PHE A 49 -2.42 5.74 -9.66
CA PHE A 49 -3.07 5.33 -8.42
C PHE A 49 -3.06 6.46 -7.39
N GLU A 50 -4.18 6.64 -6.70
CA GLU A 50 -4.22 7.33 -5.43
C GLU A 50 -3.66 6.40 -4.35
N VAL A 51 -2.44 6.70 -3.89
CA VAL A 51 -1.69 5.84 -2.98
C VAL A 51 -1.79 6.32 -1.54
N THR A 52 -2.29 5.44 -0.66
CA THR A 52 -2.25 5.56 0.81
C THR A 52 -1.19 4.62 1.37
N SER A 53 -0.36 5.08 2.30
CA SER A 53 0.69 4.28 2.92
C SER A 53 0.51 4.16 4.43
N CYS A 54 0.43 2.93 4.94
CA CYS A 54 0.38 2.59 6.35
C CYS A 54 1.70 1.91 6.75
N VAL A 55 2.61 2.68 7.35
CA VAL A 55 3.90 2.18 7.84
C VAL A 55 3.88 2.11 9.36
N ASP A 56 4.24 0.95 9.93
CA ASP A 56 4.30 0.71 11.38
C ASP A 56 2.99 1.07 12.13
N ARG A 57 1.84 0.88 11.46
CA ARG A 57 0.51 1.12 12.02
C ARG A 57 -0.01 -0.14 12.74
N PRO A 58 -0.79 0.01 13.83
CA PRO A 58 -1.38 -1.13 14.51
C PRO A 58 -2.36 -1.87 13.59
N ALA A 59 -2.48 -3.19 13.76
CA ALA A 59 -3.30 -4.04 12.91
C ALA A 59 -4.78 -3.63 12.86
N SER A 60 -5.31 -3.02 13.91
CA SER A 60 -6.67 -2.45 13.95
C SER A 60 -6.84 -1.30 12.96
N GLU A 61 -5.89 -0.38 12.92
CA GLU A 61 -5.89 0.74 11.97
C GLU A 61 -5.70 0.24 10.54
N VAL A 62 -4.76 -0.68 10.31
CA VAL A 62 -4.56 -1.28 8.98
C VAL A 62 -5.83 -1.96 8.48
N ARG A 63 -6.52 -2.73 9.33
CA ARG A 63 -7.80 -3.36 8.97
C ARG A 63 -8.88 -2.33 8.62
N TYR A 64 -8.91 -1.21 9.33
CA TYR A 64 -9.85 -0.13 9.03
C TYR A 64 -9.56 0.50 7.67
N GLU A 65 -8.28 0.78 7.37
CA GLU A 65 -7.86 1.33 6.07
C GLU A 65 -8.15 0.37 4.91
N VAL A 66 -7.91 -0.94 5.10
CA VAL A 66 -8.25 -1.98 4.12
C VAL A 66 -9.76 -2.04 3.88
N ALA A 67 -10.58 -1.90 4.92
CA ALA A 67 -12.02 -1.84 4.76
C ALA A 67 -12.46 -0.54 4.06
N GLY A 68 -11.82 0.59 4.40
CA GLY A 68 -12.13 1.91 3.87
C GLY A 68 -11.79 2.07 2.39
N ILE A 69 -10.66 1.53 1.93
CA ILE A 69 -10.25 1.68 0.52
C ILE A 69 -11.23 1.00 -0.47
N ALA A 70 -12.01 0.02 -0.01
CA ALA A 70 -13.00 -0.69 -0.83
C ALA A 70 -14.45 -0.25 -0.61
N ALA A 71 -14.74 0.53 0.45
CA ALA A 71 -16.11 0.79 0.90
C ALA A 71 -16.96 1.67 -0.04
N ASP A 72 -16.32 2.46 -0.91
CA ASP A 72 -17.01 3.45 -1.77
C ASP A 72 -16.48 3.40 -3.21
N LYS A 73 -16.14 2.20 -3.69
CA LYS A 73 -15.56 1.97 -5.02
C LYS A 73 -16.57 1.32 -5.96
N ARG A 74 -16.51 1.74 -7.22
CA ARG A 74 -17.33 1.22 -8.32
C ARG A 74 -16.73 -0.09 -8.83
N ALA A 75 -17.54 -0.89 -9.53
CA ALA A 75 -17.08 -2.15 -10.14
C ALA A 75 -15.94 -1.96 -11.17
N GLU A 76 -15.81 -0.75 -11.69
CA GLU A 76 -14.80 -0.37 -12.68
C GLU A 76 -13.48 0.02 -12.00
N ASP A 77 -13.51 0.42 -10.73
CA ASP A 77 -12.34 0.92 -10.00
C ASP A 77 -11.37 -0.21 -9.64
N THR A 78 -10.07 0.08 -9.70
CA THR A 78 -9.03 -0.88 -9.32
C THR A 78 -8.48 -0.54 -7.95
N VAL A 79 -8.51 -1.51 -7.05
CA VAL A 79 -7.90 -1.41 -5.71
C VAL A 79 -6.71 -2.36 -5.61
N LEU A 80 -5.51 -1.81 -5.41
CA LEU A 80 -4.29 -2.56 -5.14
C LEU A 80 -4.00 -2.52 -3.63
N VAL A 81 -3.79 -3.68 -3.02
CA VAL A 81 -3.31 -3.77 -1.63
C VAL A 81 -1.98 -4.51 -1.63
N TYR A 82 -0.93 -3.82 -1.18
CA TYR A 82 0.41 -4.39 -1.08
C TYR A 82 0.81 -4.44 0.39
N ILE A 83 1.19 -5.62 0.87
CA ILE A 83 1.56 -5.86 2.26
C ILE A 83 3.00 -6.37 2.27
N SER A 84 3.89 -5.59 2.90
CA SER A 84 5.27 -5.97 3.16
C SER A 84 5.50 -5.99 4.68
N GLY A 85 6.08 -7.09 5.15
CA GLY A 85 6.36 -7.28 6.55
C GLY A 85 7.12 -8.58 6.76
N PRO A 86 7.75 -8.75 7.92
CA PRO A 86 8.45 -9.98 8.21
C PRO A 86 7.46 -11.14 8.24
N ARG A 87 7.92 -12.29 7.77
CA ARG A 87 7.19 -13.54 7.93
C ARG A 87 6.88 -13.72 9.41
N ALA A 88 5.60 -13.76 9.77
CA ALA A 88 5.19 -14.08 11.14
C ALA A 88 5.76 -15.46 11.49
N ALA A 89 6.83 -15.50 12.30
CA ALA A 89 7.24 -16.72 12.95
C ALA A 89 6.14 -17.04 13.95
N ARG A 90 5.32 -18.05 13.65
CA ARG A 90 4.43 -18.63 14.65
C ARG A 90 5.29 -19.21 15.77
N PRO A 91 4.94 -18.98 17.06
CA PRO A 91 5.49 -19.77 18.16
C PRO A 91 5.05 -21.23 18.06
#